data_AF-A0A081RV56-F1
#
_entry.id   AF-A0A081RV56-F1
#
_cell.length_a   1.000
_cell.length_b   1.000
_cell.length_c   1.000
_cell.angle_alpha   90.00
_cell.angle_beta   90.00
_cell.angle_gamma   90.00
#
_symmetry.space_group_name_H-M   'P 1'
#
loop_
_entity.id
_entity.type
_entity.pdbx_description
1 polymer ?
#
loop_
_entity_poly.entity_id
_entity_poly.type
_entity_poly.pdbx_seq_one_letter_code
_entity_poly.pdbx_strand_id
1 'polypeptide(L)'
;MNEQYPFLDILIYAYFNQDCTIIYGSELDDVIDAFFSNTSRKMKREVIKEINSFIHNSEDVEKKFKLTYSDSDFVPELWDITAFGFLEYVSKKAQDFLNEHNEQDK
;
A
#
# COMPACT_ATOMS: atom_id res chain seq x y z
N MET A 1 7.87 8.89 -10.57
CA MET A 1 8.13 7.62 -9.85
C MET A 1 9.45 7.74 -9.12
N ASN A 2 9.41 7.51 -7.81
CA ASN A 2 10.55 7.67 -6.92
C ASN A 2 11.10 6.25 -6.72
N GLU A 3 12.18 5.87 -7.41
CA GLU A 3 12.62 4.47 -7.55
C GLU A 3 13.00 3.75 -6.24
N GLN A 4 12.85 4.40 -5.08
CA GLN A 4 13.20 3.86 -3.77
C GLN A 4 12.19 2.84 -3.23
N TYR A 5 10.92 2.91 -3.64
CA TYR A 5 9.85 2.05 -3.12
C TYR A 5 8.97 1.49 -4.24
N PRO A 6 9.52 0.70 -5.18
CA PRO A 6 8.84 0.33 -6.43
C PRO A 6 7.52 -0.41 -6.23
N PHE A 7 7.35 -1.24 -5.20
CA PHE A 7 6.09 -1.96 -4.99
C PHE A 7 5.03 -1.11 -4.29
N LEU A 8 5.43 -0.25 -3.35
CA LEU A 8 4.56 0.78 -2.78
C LEU A 8 4.14 1.79 -3.86
N ASP A 9 5.05 2.19 -4.75
CA ASP A 9 4.75 3.06 -5.90
C ASP A 9 3.70 2.43 -6.82
N ILE A 10 3.78 1.13 -7.09
CA ILE A 10 2.73 0.43 -7.87
C ILE A 10 1.38 0.50 -7.15
N LEU A 11 1.35 0.25 -5.84
CA LEU A 11 0.10 0.36 -5.08
C LEU A 11 -0.51 1.77 -5.20
N ILE A 12 0.30 2.80 -4.98
CA ILE A 12 -0.15 4.20 -5.01
C ILE A 12 -0.58 4.64 -6.41
N TYR A 13 0.27 4.47 -7.42
CA TYR A 13 0.00 5.04 -8.75
C TYR A 13 -0.87 4.16 -9.63
N ALA A 14 -0.78 2.82 -9.51
CA ALA A 14 -1.53 1.92 -10.38
C ALA A 14 -2.88 1.51 -9.79
N TYR A 15 -2.96 1.28 -8.48
CA TYR A 15 -4.19 0.81 -7.83
C TYR A 15 -5.01 1.95 -7.23
N PHE A 16 -4.37 2.90 -6.53
CA PHE A 16 -5.03 4.12 -6.02
C PHE A 16 -5.05 5.27 -7.04
N ASN A 17 -5.29 4.94 -8.31
CA ASN A 17 -5.50 5.94 -9.36
C ASN A 17 -6.88 6.62 -9.25
N GLN A 18 -7.12 7.66 -10.05
CA GLN A 18 -8.39 8.39 -10.10
C GLN A 18 -9.65 7.51 -10.28
N ASP A 19 -9.54 6.38 -10.98
CA ASP A 19 -10.67 5.48 -11.30
C ASP A 19 -10.78 4.29 -10.33
N CYS A 20 -9.98 4.23 -9.27
CA CYS A 20 -9.91 3.07 -8.37
C CYS A 20 -11.27 2.68 -7.77
N THR A 21 -12.11 3.66 -7.44
CA THR A 21 -13.45 3.44 -6.88
C THR A 21 -14.44 2.86 -7.89
N ILE A 22 -14.18 3.05 -9.19
CA ILE A 22 -14.97 2.49 -10.29
C ILE A 22 -14.47 1.08 -10.62
N ILE A 23 -13.15 0.85 -10.57
CA ILE A 23 -12.50 -0.39 -11.00
C ILE A 23 -12.56 -1.47 -9.93
N TYR A 24 -12.25 -1.13 -8.68
CA TYR A 24 -12.04 -2.12 -7.61
C TYR A 24 -13.16 -2.07 -6.56
N GLY A 25 -13.61 -0.88 -6.18
CA GLY A 25 -14.67 -0.67 -5.20
C GLY A 25 -14.43 0.61 -4.39
N SER A 26 -15.46 1.07 -3.68
CA SER A 26 -15.42 2.36 -2.97
C SER A 26 -14.74 2.31 -1.61
N GLU A 27 -14.43 1.11 -1.10
CA GLU A 27 -13.79 0.94 0.21
C GLU A 27 -12.27 0.78 0.07
N LEU A 28 -11.51 1.22 1.08
CA LEU A 28 -10.05 1.14 1.07
C LEU A 28 -9.58 -0.31 0.89
N ASP A 29 -10.31 -1.24 1.49
CA ASP A 29 -10.08 -2.68 1.41
C ASP A 29 -10.26 -3.23 0.02
N ASP A 30 -11.22 -2.74 -0.76
CA ASP A 30 -11.46 -3.23 -2.11
C ASP A 30 -10.21 -3.03 -2.99
N VAL A 31 -9.56 -1.87 -2.86
CA VAL A 31 -8.36 -1.51 -3.63
C VAL A 31 -7.14 -2.29 -3.13
N ILE A 32 -6.93 -2.38 -1.81
CA ILE A 32 -5.79 -3.08 -1.20
C ILE A 32 -5.88 -4.60 -1.46
N ASP A 33 -7.07 -5.18 -1.30
CA ASP A 33 -7.28 -6.60 -1.51
C ASP A 33 -7.16 -6.95 -3.00
N ALA A 34 -7.57 -6.06 -3.91
CA ALA A 34 -7.31 -6.21 -5.35
C ALA A 34 -5.81 -6.24 -5.66
N PHE A 35 -5.01 -5.37 -5.06
CA PHE A 35 -3.55 -5.38 -5.21
C PHE A 35 -2.95 -6.68 -4.67
N PHE A 36 -3.30 -7.09 -3.46
CA PHE A 36 -2.70 -8.28 -2.87
C PHE A 36 -3.18 -9.58 -3.51
N SER A 37 -4.41 -9.65 -4.01
CA SER A 37 -4.90 -10.82 -4.76
C SER A 37 -4.14 -11.05 -6.05
N ASN A 38 -3.61 -9.99 -6.68
CA ASN A 38 -2.89 -10.05 -7.96
C ASN A 38 -1.36 -10.06 -7.83
N THR A 39 -0.81 -10.17 -6.61
CA THR A 39 0.64 -10.10 -6.38
C THR A 39 1.23 -11.35 -5.77
N SER A 40 2.48 -11.67 -6.12
CA SER A 40 3.17 -12.86 -5.62
C SER A 40 3.49 -12.76 -4.11
N ARG A 41 3.65 -13.91 -3.42
CA ARG A 41 4.13 -13.95 -2.02
C ARG A 41 5.44 -13.16 -1.82
N LYS A 42 6.33 -13.16 -2.82
CA LYS A 42 7.58 -12.37 -2.79
C LYS A 42 7.26 -10.87 -2.75
N MET A 43 6.41 -10.40 -3.65
CA MET A 43 6.05 -8.99 -3.75
C MET A 43 5.35 -8.48 -2.48
N LYS A 44 4.45 -9.28 -1.86
CA LYS A 44 3.85 -8.96 -0.56
C LYS A 44 4.91 -8.71 0.54
N ARG A 45 5.94 -9.56 0.61
CA ARG A 45 7.05 -9.39 1.56
C ARG A 45 7.90 -8.16 1.27
N GLU A 46 8.12 -7.82 0.00
CA GLU A 46 8.86 -6.62 -0.36
C GLU A 46 8.09 -5.34 -0.06
N VAL A 47 6.76 -5.30 -0.27
CA VAL A 47 5.92 -4.16 0.15
C VAL A 47 6.06 -3.89 1.65
N ILE A 48 6.00 -4.94 2.50
CA ILE A 48 6.21 -4.81 3.94
C ILE A 48 7.59 -4.20 4.26
N LYS A 49 8.65 -4.64 3.57
CA LYS A 49 10.00 -4.08 3.76
C LYS A 49 10.10 -2.63 3.31
N GLU A 50 9.49 -2.28 2.18
CA GLU A 50 9.45 -0.92 1.65
C GLU A 50 8.74 0.01 2.61
N ILE A 51 7.58 -0.40 3.14
CA ILE A 51 6.81 0.34 4.14
C ILE A 51 7.63 0.55 5.42
N ASN A 52 8.23 -0.52 5.96
CA ASN A 52 9.07 -0.42 7.15
C ASN A 52 10.27 0.52 6.93
N SER A 53 10.91 0.44 5.76
CA SER A 53 11.99 1.35 5.37
C SER A 53 11.49 2.79 5.19
N PHE A 54 10.29 2.98 4.63
CA PHE A 54 9.69 4.29 4.49
C PHE A 54 9.51 4.94 5.86
N ILE A 55 8.81 4.25 6.77
CA ILE A 55 8.52 4.71 8.13
C ILE A 55 9.81 4.97 8.90
N HIS A 56 10.75 4.01 8.93
CA HIS A 56 11.98 4.13 9.72
C HIS A 56 12.87 5.29 9.26
N ASN A 57 12.90 5.56 7.95
CA ASN A 57 13.69 6.64 7.36
C ASN A 57 12.89 7.95 7.24
N SER A 58 11.87 8.15 8.08
CA SER A 58 11.05 9.37 8.11
C SER A 58 11.08 9.98 9.50
N GLU A 59 11.55 11.23 9.61
CA GLU A 59 11.34 12.02 10.83
C GLU A 59 9.87 12.41 11.00
N ASP A 60 9.19 12.65 9.89
CA ASP A 60 7.76 12.96 9.79
C ASP A 60 7.18 12.19 8.60
N VAL A 61 6.42 11.14 8.90
CA VAL A 61 5.85 10.23 7.88
C VAL A 61 4.83 10.95 7.01
N GLU A 62 3.98 11.79 7.59
CA GLU A 62 2.94 12.52 6.85
C GLU A 62 3.58 13.48 5.85
N LYS A 63 4.56 14.26 6.30
CA LYS A 63 5.28 15.20 5.43
C LYS A 63 6.05 14.48 4.34
N LYS A 64 6.76 13.40 4.68
CA LYS A 64 7.52 12.63 3.67
C LYS A 64 6.59 11.99 2.65
N PHE A 65 5.50 11.36 3.10
CA PHE A 65 4.53 10.72 2.20
C PHE A 65 3.94 11.74 1.23
N LYS A 66 3.50 12.89 1.74
CA LYS A 66 2.99 13.99 0.91
C LYS A 66 4.02 14.48 -0.11
N LEU A 67 5.30 14.55 0.25
CA LEU A 67 6.37 14.96 -0.68
C LEU A 67 6.69 13.86 -1.70
N THR A 68 6.68 12.60 -1.30
CA THR A 68 7.00 11.46 -2.16
C THR A 68 5.91 11.21 -3.19
N TYR A 69 4.64 11.36 -2.79
CA TYR A 69 3.46 11.02 -3.59
C TYR A 69 2.61 12.25 -3.96
N SER A 70 3.22 13.44 -4.00
CA SER A 70 2.53 14.72 -4.27
C SER A 70 1.83 14.78 -5.63
N ASP A 71 2.29 13.98 -6.59
CA ASP A 71 1.78 13.89 -7.96
C ASP A 71 0.89 12.66 -8.19
N SER A 72 0.56 11.91 -7.14
CA SER A 72 -0.40 10.80 -7.20
C SER A 72 -1.83 11.27 -6.96
N ASP A 73 -2.80 10.46 -7.38
CA ASP A 73 -4.23 10.72 -7.10
C ASP A 73 -4.63 10.31 -5.67
N PHE A 74 -3.74 9.63 -4.94
CA PHE A 74 -4.03 9.10 -3.62
C PHE A 74 -3.80 10.17 -2.54
N VAL A 75 -4.89 10.54 -1.87
CA VAL A 75 -4.88 11.44 -0.72
C VAL A 75 -5.47 10.70 0.48
N PRO A 76 -4.66 10.26 1.46
CA PRO A 76 -5.13 9.49 2.62
C PRO A 76 -6.32 10.12 3.35
N GLU A 77 -6.34 11.45 3.46
CA GLU A 77 -7.40 12.17 4.16
C GLU A 77 -8.77 12.04 3.49
N LEU A 78 -8.84 11.72 2.18
CA LEU A 78 -10.12 11.43 1.50
C LEU A 78 -10.70 10.06 1.86
N TRP A 79 -9.90 9.21 2.51
CA TRP A 79 -10.26 7.88 2.99
C TRP A 79 -10.31 7.83 4.53
N ASP A 80 -10.39 8.99 5.19
CA ASP A 80 -10.43 9.14 6.66
C ASP A 80 -9.25 8.45 7.38
N ILE A 81 -8.07 8.41 6.75
CA ILE A 81 -6.85 7.77 7.29
C ILE A 81 -5.63 8.70 7.16
N THR A 82 -4.66 8.56 8.07
CA THR A 82 -3.36 9.25 7.94
C THR A 82 -2.43 8.46 7.01
N ALA A 83 -1.36 9.08 6.50
CA ALA A 83 -0.38 8.35 5.70
C ALA A 83 0.29 7.23 6.52
N PHE A 84 0.66 7.51 7.77
CA PHE A 84 1.20 6.48 8.66
C PHE A 84 0.21 5.35 8.89
N GLY A 85 -1.07 5.67 9.16
CA GLY A 85 -2.12 4.68 9.35
C GLY A 85 -2.33 3.82 8.11
N PHE A 86 -2.34 4.43 6.92
CA PHE A 86 -2.41 3.73 5.64
C PHE A 86 -1.25 2.74 5.47
N LEU A 87 -0.01 3.19 5.71
CA LEU A 87 1.18 2.36 5.59
C LEU A 87 1.14 1.15 6.56
N GLU A 88 0.81 1.37 7.83
CA GLU A 88 0.65 0.27 8.80
C GLU A 88 -0.47 -0.70 8.38
N TYR A 89 -1.57 -0.16 7.88
CA TYR A 89 -2.72 -0.94 7.45
C TYR A 89 -2.39 -1.84 6.25
N VAL A 90 -1.75 -1.30 5.22
CA VAL A 90 -1.27 -2.06 4.05
C VAL A 90 -0.28 -3.14 4.48
N SER A 91 0.65 -2.82 5.39
CA SER A 91 1.61 -3.80 5.91
C SER A 91 0.91 -4.95 6.64
N LYS A 92 -0.12 -4.64 7.43
CA LYS A 92 -0.93 -5.65 8.12
C LYS A 92 -1.69 -6.54 7.13
N LYS A 93 -2.38 -5.94 6.15
CA LYS A 93 -3.08 -6.68 5.08
C LYS A 93 -2.14 -7.60 4.32
N ALA A 94 -0.96 -7.11 3.94
CA ALA A 94 0.06 -7.95 3.28
C ALA A 94 0.44 -9.18 4.12
N GLN A 95 0.57 -9.01 5.44
CA GLN A 95 0.90 -10.09 6.37
C GLN A 95 -0.26 -11.09 6.52
N ASP A 96 -1.50 -10.61 6.56
CA ASP A 96 -2.70 -11.46 6.65
C ASP A 96 -2.81 -12.35 5.40
N PHE A 97 -2.68 -11.77 4.19
CA PHE A 97 -2.62 -12.54 2.93
C PHE A 97 -1.48 -13.57 2.91
N LEU A 98 -0.33 -13.27 3.53
CA LEU A 98 0.78 -14.22 3.62
C LEU A 98 0.50 -15.37 4.58
N ASN A 99 -0.33 -15.15 5.61
CA ASN A 99 -0.69 -16.14 6.61
C ASN A 99 -1.78 -17.09 6.10
N GLU A 100 -2.82 -16.56 5.45
CA GLU A 100 -3.95 -17.33 4.91
C GLU A 100 -3.50 -18.40 3.89
N HIS A 101 -2.46 -18.11 3.09
CA HIS A 101 -1.93 -19.05 2.09
C HIS A 101 -0.82 -19.98 2.60
N ASN A 102 -0.48 -19.97 3.90
CA ASN A 102 0.40 -21.00 4.48
C ASN A 102 -0.38 -22.23 4.97
N GLU A 103 -1.71 -22.16 5.09
CA GLU A 103 -2.54 -23.28 5.56
C GLU A 103 -2.93 -24.26 4.45
N GLN A 104 -2.77 -23.90 3.18
CA GLN A 104 -3.07 -24.77 2.03
C GLN A 104 -1.88 -25.64 1.59
N ASP A 105 -0.68 -25.39 2.14
CA ASP A 105 0.56 -26.12 1.84
C ASP A 105 0.97 -27.09 2.99
N LYS A 106 0.04 -27.47 3.89
CA LYS A 106 0.26 -28.47 4.97
C LYS A 106 -0.67 -29.69 4.87
#